data_AF-A0A9W9FE65-F1
#
_entry.id   AF-A0A9W9FE65-F1
#
_cell.length_a   1.000
_cell.length_b   1.000
_cell.length_c   1.000
_cell.angle_alpha   90.00
_cell.angle_beta   90.00
_cell.angle_gamma   90.00
#
_symmetry.space_group_name_H-M   'P 1'
#
loop_
_entity.id
_entity.type
_entity.pdbx_description
1 polymer ?
#
loop_
_entity_poly.entity_id
_entity_poly.type
_entity_poly.pdbx_seq_one_letter_code
_entity_poly.pdbx_strand_id
1 'polypeptide(L)'
;MRGTKHISQLGKERLQNEAAALRFIRRISNIPVPILYGAFKVDDSFMLITDIGGVVLKVLSEDEKSVVRTEVEQNIATLRGIKSDTIGGPSGIVLPPYRVMRPSDRD
;
A
#
# COMPACT_ATOMS: atom_id res chain seq x y z
N MET A 1 12.65 -3.93 -26.90
CA MET A 1 11.86 -4.80 -25.98
C MET A 1 10.46 -4.20 -25.82
N ARG A 2 9.39 -4.88 -26.27
CA ARG A 2 8.01 -4.48 -25.93
C ARG A 2 7.65 -5.10 -24.58
N GLY A 3 7.26 -4.29 -23.59
CA GLY A 3 6.78 -4.78 -22.31
C GLY A 3 5.37 -5.35 -22.47
N THR A 4 5.15 -6.59 -22.03
CA THR A 4 3.81 -7.17 -21.92
C THR A 4 3.17 -6.75 -20.60
N LYS A 5 1.92 -6.25 -20.65
CA LYS A 5 1.14 -5.91 -19.46
C LYS A 5 0.65 -7.20 -18.81
N HIS A 6 1.12 -7.49 -17.59
CA HIS A 6 0.61 -8.58 -16.78
C HIS A 6 -0.32 -8.04 -15.68
N ILE A 7 -1.51 -8.62 -15.56
CA ILE A 7 -2.45 -8.35 -14.48
C ILE A 7 -2.41 -9.54 -13.54
N SER A 8 -2.02 -9.31 -12.29
CA SER A 8 -1.94 -10.36 -11.28
C SER A 8 -3.34 -10.86 -10.91
N GLN A 9 -3.49 -12.18 -10.81
CA GLN A 9 -4.70 -12.82 -10.29
C GLN A 9 -4.79 -12.77 -8.75
N LEU A 10 -3.77 -12.22 -8.07
CA LEU A 10 -3.69 -12.09 -6.60
C LEU A 10 -4.37 -10.82 -6.10
N GLY A 11 -5.55 -10.50 -6.65
CA GLY A 11 -6.29 -9.28 -6.30
C GLY A 11 -6.71 -9.27 -4.83
N LYS A 12 -7.16 -10.43 -4.33
CA LYS A 12 -7.55 -10.61 -2.93
C LYS A 12 -6.36 -10.41 -1.99
N GLU A 13 -5.25 -11.10 -2.25
CA GLU A 13 -4.03 -11.05 -1.44
C GLU A 13 -3.45 -9.63 -1.42
N ARG A 14 -3.52 -8.92 -2.55
CA ARG A 14 -3.17 -7.49 -2.63
C ARG A 14 -4.02 -6.64 -1.69
N LEU A 15 -5.34 -6.78 -1.72
CA LEU A 15 -6.24 -6.01 -0.86
C LEU A 15 -6.09 -6.37 0.62
N GLN A 16 -5.83 -7.65 0.94
CA GLN A 16 -5.49 -8.07 2.30
C GLN A 16 -4.20 -7.42 2.78
N ASN A 17 -3.18 -7.36 1.92
CA ASN A 17 -1.91 -6.73 2.26
C ASN A 17 -2.06 -5.21 2.44
N GLU A 18 -2.89 -4.56 1.62
CA GLU A 18 -3.20 -3.14 1.75
C GLU A 18 -3.92 -2.83 3.08
N ALA A 19 -4.96 -3.59 3.42
CA ALA A 19 -5.65 -3.46 4.71
C ALA A 19 -4.70 -3.63 5.90
N ALA A 20 -3.82 -4.63 5.84
CA ALA A 20 -2.83 -4.88 6.88
C ALA A 20 -1.80 -3.74 6.97
N ALA A 21 -1.35 -3.20 5.84
CA ALA A 21 -0.43 -2.07 5.80
C ALA A 21 -1.03 -0.79 6.41
N LEU A 22 -2.28 -0.47 6.07
CA LEU A 22 -2.99 0.68 6.65
C LEU A 22 -3.10 0.56 8.18
N ARG A 23 -3.53 -0.61 8.68
CA ARG A 23 -3.61 -0.89 10.12
C ARG A 23 -2.25 -0.79 10.80
N PHE A 24 -1.22 -1.32 10.16
CA PHE A 24 0.13 -1.33 10.71
C PHE A 24 0.69 0.08 10.84
N ILE A 25 0.70 0.86 9.76
CA ILE A 25 1.23 2.24 9.75
C ILE A 25 0.48 3.10 10.77
N ARG A 26 -0.85 2.98 10.83
CA ARG A 26 -1.68 3.71 11.79
C ARG A 26 -1.38 3.36 13.24
N ARG A 27 -0.98 2.11 13.52
CA ARG A 27 -0.65 1.64 14.86
C ARG A 27 0.71 2.15 15.35
N ILE A 28 1.68 2.27 14.45
CA ILE A 28 3.09 2.51 14.83
C ILE A 28 3.58 3.93 14.55
N SER A 29 2.80 4.74 13.84
CA SER A 29 3.20 6.09 13.43
C SER A 29 2.01 7.05 13.39
N ASN A 30 2.31 8.34 13.37
CA ASN A 30 1.31 9.40 13.21
C ASN A 30 1.09 9.80 11.74
N ILE A 31 1.57 9.00 10.79
CA ILE A 31 1.41 9.28 9.37
C ILE A 31 -0.08 9.26 9.03
N PRO A 32 -0.61 10.31 8.36
CA PRO A 32 -2.00 10.32 7.93
C PRO A 32 -2.19 9.29 6.81
N VAL A 33 -2.78 8.15 7.16
CA VAL A 33 -3.21 7.10 6.23
C VAL A 33 -4.74 7.04 6.16
N PRO A 34 -5.32 6.55 5.05
CA PRO A 34 -6.75 6.31 4.95
C PRO A 34 -7.32 5.55 6.15
N ILE A 35 -8.49 5.99 6.64
CA ILE A 35 -9.20 5.32 7.74
C ILE A 35 -9.84 4.06 7.17
N LEU A 36 -9.48 2.91 7.72
CA LEU A 36 -10.03 1.63 7.30
C LEU A 36 -11.30 1.29 8.09
N TYR A 37 -12.45 1.31 7.45
CA TYR A 37 -13.73 0.87 8.04
C TYR A 37 -13.89 -0.65 7.98
N GLY A 38 -13.44 -1.29 6.89
CA GLY A 38 -13.61 -2.73 6.73
C GLY A 38 -12.75 -3.34 5.63
N ALA A 39 -12.36 -4.59 5.83
CA ALA A 39 -11.70 -5.43 4.84
C ALA A 39 -12.19 -6.87 4.99
N PHE A 40 -13.09 -7.32 4.11
CA PHE A 40 -13.77 -8.61 4.25
C PHE A 40 -14.25 -9.18 2.91
N LYS A 41 -14.57 -10.47 2.89
CA LYS A 41 -15.10 -11.17 1.71
C LYS A 41 -16.64 -11.11 1.69
N VAL A 42 -17.22 -10.77 0.54
CA VAL A 42 -18.66 -10.79 0.26
C VAL A 42 -18.86 -11.37 -1.13
N ASP A 43 -19.69 -12.41 -1.26
CA ASP A 43 -20.08 -13.02 -2.56
C ASP A 43 -18.89 -13.24 -3.51
N ASP A 44 -17.89 -13.99 -3.03
CA ASP A 44 -16.64 -14.28 -3.73
C ASP A 44 -15.73 -13.10 -4.11
N SER A 45 -16.11 -11.88 -3.71
CA SER A 45 -15.33 -10.66 -3.87
C SER A 45 -14.69 -10.24 -2.55
N PHE A 46 -13.49 -9.67 -2.58
CA PHE A 46 -12.88 -9.05 -1.41
C PHE A 46 -13.09 -7.54 -1.48
N MET A 47 -13.73 -6.96 -0.46
CA MET A 47 -14.02 -5.54 -0.37
C MET A 47 -13.09 -4.85 0.63
N LEU A 48 -12.61 -3.67 0.24
CA LEU A 48 -11.82 -2.76 1.07
C LEU A 48 -12.57 -1.43 1.16
N ILE A 49 -12.96 -1.02 2.36
CA ILE A 49 -13.73 0.20 2.60
C ILE A 49 -12.85 1.16 3.40
N THR A 50 -12.46 2.26 2.77
CA THR A 50 -11.60 3.29 3.34
C THR A 50 -12.17 4.68 3.16
N ASP A 51 -11.84 5.58 4.08
CA ASP A 51 -12.15 6.99 4.02
C ASP A 51 -10.89 7.84 4.03
N ILE A 52 -10.91 8.91 3.23
CA ILE A 52 -9.78 9.78 2.99
C ILE A 52 -10.26 11.22 3.17
N GLY A 53 -9.83 11.83 4.27
CA GLY A 53 -10.00 13.25 4.51
C GLY A 53 -8.88 14.08 3.87
N GLY A 54 -9.19 15.33 3.54
CA GLY A 54 -8.22 16.32 3.10
C GLY A 54 -8.57 16.98 1.78
N VAL A 55 -7.65 17.79 1.29
CA VAL A 55 -7.76 18.48 0.00
C VAL A 55 -6.68 17.97 -0.95
N VAL A 56 -6.98 17.99 -2.25
CA VAL A 56 -6.03 17.54 -3.27
C VAL A 56 -4.86 18.52 -3.33
N LEU A 57 -3.62 18.03 -3.28
CA LEU A 57 -2.40 18.86 -3.30
C LEU A 57 -2.37 19.90 -4.44
N LYS A 58 -3.03 19.61 -5.56
CA LYS A 58 -3.16 20.52 -6.72
C LYS A 58 -3.87 21.84 -6.39
N VAL A 59 -4.81 21.84 -5.44
CA VAL A 59 -5.60 23.04 -5.12
C VAL A 59 -4.89 23.99 -4.15
N LEU A 60 -3.81 23.53 -3.52
CA LEU A 60 -3.02 24.34 -2.59
C LEU A 60 -2.21 25.41 -3.33
N SER A 61 -2.01 26.54 -2.67
CA SER A 61 -1.04 27.56 -3.07
C SER A 61 0.40 27.04 -2.95
N GLU A 62 1.37 27.73 -3.56
CA GLU A 62 2.78 27.32 -3.47
C GLU A 62 3.34 27.42 -2.05
N ASP A 63 2.87 28.40 -1.26
CA ASP A 63 3.27 28.55 0.15
C ASP A 63 2.77 27.36 1.00
N GLU A 64 1.51 26.96 0.83
CA GLU A 64 0.95 25.77 1.48
C GLU A 64 1.66 24.48 1.03
N LYS A 65 1.99 24.36 -0.25
CA LYS A 65 2.77 23.21 -0.76
C LYS A 65 4.16 23.13 -0.15
N SER A 66 4.78 24.26 0.19
CA SER A 66 6.08 24.29 0.87
C SER A 66 5.99 23.68 2.27
N VAL A 67 4.93 23.99 3.01
CA VAL A 67 4.65 23.38 4.32
C VAL A 67 4.41 21.88 4.16
N VAL A 68 3.52 21.47 3.26
CA VAL A 68 3.20 20.05 3.02
C VAL A 68 4.44 19.26 2.55
N ARG A 69 5.34 19.87 1.78
CA ARG A 69 6.60 19.21 1.37
C ARG A 69 7.42 18.79 2.59
N THR A 70 7.55 19.69 3.55
CA THR A 70 8.30 19.41 4.78
C THR A 70 7.67 18.26 5.57
N GLU A 71 6.34 18.24 5.69
CA GLU A 71 5.59 17.15 6.34
C GLU A 71 5.76 15.81 5.61
N VAL A 72 5.70 15.82 4.27
CA VAL A 72 5.90 14.63 3.44
C VAL A 72 7.31 14.07 3.62
N GLU A 73 8.33 14.93 3.65
CA GLU A 73 9.71 14.50 3.89
C GLU A 73 9.89 13.84 5.26
N GLN A 74 9.27 14.39 6.31
CA GLN A 74 9.25 13.79 7.65
C GLN A 74 8.55 12.42 7.66
N ASN A 75 7.41 12.30 6.97
CA ASN A 75 6.70 11.04 6.83
C ASN A 75 7.52 10.00 6.08
N ILE A 76 8.22 10.40 5.00
CA ILE A 76 9.13 9.52 4.25
C ILE A 76 10.29 9.06 5.14
N ALA A 77 10.88 9.96 5.92
CA ALA A 77 11.95 9.61 6.86
C ALA A 77 11.45 8.58 7.90
N THR A 78 10.25 8.78 8.43
CA THR A 78 9.59 7.85 9.36
C THR A 78 9.38 6.48 8.71
N LEU A 79 8.82 6.44 7.49
CA LEU A 79 8.61 5.19 6.76
C LEU A 79 9.92 4.43 6.49
N ARG A 80 10.99 5.14 6.15
CA ARG A 80 12.32 4.54 5.95
C ARG A 80 12.92 3.96 7.24
N GLY A 81 12.50 4.46 8.40
CA GLY A 81 12.90 3.96 9.70
C GLY A 81 12.20 2.66 10.11
N ILE A 82 11.05 2.34 9.49
CA ILE A 82 10.31 1.10 9.77
C ILE A 82 11.11 -0.09 9.25
N LYS A 83 11.33 -1.08 10.12
CA LYS A 83 12.01 -2.34 9.79
C LYS A 83 11.14 -3.52 10.21
N SER A 84 11.25 -4.62 9.48
CA SER A 84 10.62 -5.91 9.80
C SER A 84 11.69 -6.99 9.72
N ASP A 85 11.68 -7.91 10.68
CA ASP A 85 12.44 -9.17 10.66
C ASP A 85 11.66 -10.31 9.98
N THR A 86 10.36 -10.09 9.74
CA THR A 86 9.44 -11.04 9.12
C THR A 86 9.33 -10.76 7.62
N ILE A 87 9.43 -11.82 6.81
CA ILE A 87 9.28 -11.75 5.35
C ILE A 87 7.83 -11.43 4.95
N GLY A 88 7.69 -10.65 3.88
CA GLY A 88 6.39 -10.23 3.34
C GLY A 88 5.95 -8.86 3.87
N GLY A 89 4.70 -8.51 3.62
CA GLY A 89 4.10 -7.31 4.19
C GLY A 89 3.54 -7.55 5.59
N PRO A 90 2.85 -6.56 6.20
CA PRO A 90 2.24 -6.70 7.53
C PRO A 90 1.18 -7.82 7.65
N SER A 91 0.73 -8.37 6.51
CA SER A 91 -0.15 -9.54 6.44
C SER A 91 0.60 -10.88 6.47
N GLY A 92 1.93 -10.89 6.38
CA GLY A 92 2.76 -12.08 6.14
C GLY A 92 2.67 -12.61 4.70
N ILE A 93 1.84 -12.01 3.85
CA ILE A 93 1.70 -12.42 2.45
C ILE A 93 2.92 -11.93 1.67
N VAL A 94 3.56 -12.86 0.97
CA VAL A 94 4.63 -12.56 0.01
C VAL A 94 4.00 -12.45 -1.38
N LEU A 95 4.08 -11.26 -1.98
CA LEU A 95 3.65 -10.99 -3.34
C LEU A 95 4.88 -10.81 -4.24
N PRO A 96 5.49 -11.90 -4.75
CA PRO A 96 6.72 -11.80 -5.52
C PRO A 96 6.47 -11.20 -6.90
N PRO A 97 7.51 -10.67 -7.56
CA PRO A 97 7.39 -10.19 -8.93
C PRO A 97 6.87 -11.28 -9.87
N TYR A 98 5.97 -10.93 -10.78
CA TYR A 98 5.34 -11.86 -11.73
C TYR A 98 6.32 -12.83 -12.41
N ARG A 99 7.51 -12.35 -12.77
CA ARG A 99 8.51 -13.15 -13.48
C ARG A 99 8.95 -14.39 -12.70
N VAL A 100 8.94 -14.33 -11.37
CA VAL A 100 9.32 -15.43 -10.48
C VAL A 100 8.14 -16.39 -10.24
N MET A 101 6.91 -15.92 -10.47
CA MET A 101 5.70 -16.74 -10.34
C MET A 101 5.39 -17.58 -11.58
N ARG A 102 6.15 -17.43 -12.67
CA ARG A 102 5.97 -18.27 -13.86
C ARG A 102 6.75 -19.57 -13.70
N PRO A 103 6.18 -20.73 -14.05
CA PRO A 103 6.95 -21.94 -14.29
C PRO A 103 8.04 -21.63 -15.32
N SER A 104 9.27 -22.09 -15.09
CA SER A 104 10.28 -22.10 -16.15
C SER A 104 9.91 -23.17 -17.16
N ASP A 105 10.13 -22.92 -18.46
CA ASP A 105 10.00 -23.93 -19.53
C ASP A 105 11.03 -25.08 -19.42
N ARG A 106 11.68 -25.22 -18.27
CA ARG A 106 12.60 -26.31 -17.91
C ARG A 106 11.92 -27.16 -16.85
N ASP A 107 10.96 -27.97 -17.29
CA ASP A 107 10.51 -29.21 -16.67
C ASP A 107 9.91 -30.10 -17.77
#